data_AF-A0A392SFF8-F1
#
_entry.id   AF-A0A392SFF8-F1
#
_cell.length_a   1.000
_cell.length_b   1.000
_cell.length_c   1.000
_cell.angle_alpha   90.00
_cell.angle_beta   90.00
_cell.angle_gamma   90.00
#
_symmetry.space_group_name_H-M   'P 1'
#
loop_
_entity.id
_entity.type
_entity.pdbx_description
1 polymer ?
#
loop_
_entity_poly.entity_id
_entity_poly.type
_entity_poly.pdbx_seq_one_letter_code
_entity_poly.pdbx_strand_id
1 'polypeptide(L)' 'MAYFVMWLQVKDRTINGAYYGSHVMEYGDVGLSNNHLFLYLGTNPANDNISFVDDSALKLRSPSTAVNQRDADLVH' A
#
# COMPACT_ATOMS: atom_id res chain seq x y z
N MET A 1 1.80 17.38 5.08
CA MET A 1 1.60 16.40 6.17
C MET A 1 1.44 15.03 5.53
N ALA A 2 2.53 14.37 5.15
CA ALA A 2 2.54 13.27 4.18
C ALA A 2 3.35 12.06 4.68
N TYR A 3 3.28 11.74 5.98
CA TYR A 3 4.09 10.68 6.59
C TYR A 3 3.18 9.91 7.55
N PHE A 4 3.30 8.58 7.58
CA PHE A 4 2.28 7.56 7.98
C PHE A 4 1.34 7.05 6.85
N VAL A 5 1.21 7.78 5.75
CA VAL A 5 0.21 7.49 4.69
C VAL A 5 0.50 6.20 3.90
N MET A 6 1.78 5.87 3.64
CA MET A 6 2.12 4.71 2.81
C MET A 6 1.67 3.39 3.43
N TRP A 7 2.00 3.15 4.71
CA TRP A 7 1.65 1.90 5.37
C TRP A 7 0.14 1.72 5.47
N LEU A 8 -0.58 2.79 5.85
CA LEU A 8 -2.04 2.79 5.87
C LEU A 8 -2.64 2.46 4.50
N GLN A 9 -2.15 3.09 3.44
CA GLN A 9 -2.63 2.86 2.09
C GLN A 9 -2.40 1.40 1.64
N VAL A 10 -1.23 0.82 1.95
CA VAL A 10 -0.93 -0.58 1.63
C VAL A 10 -1.84 -1.51 2.43
N LYS A 11 -2.04 -1.23 3.71
CA LYS A 11 -2.92 -2.01 4.59
C LYS A 11 -4.36 -2.02 4.09
N ASP A 12 -4.91 -0.87 3.76
CA ASP A 12 -6.30 -0.73 3.31
C ASP A 12 -6.55 -1.41 1.96
N ARG A 13 -5.56 -1.40 1.05
CA ARG A 13 -5.68 -2.11 -0.24
C ARG A 13 -5.54 -3.62 -0.08
N THR A 14 -4.69 -4.08 0.83
CA THR A 14 -4.35 -5.51 0.99
C THR A 14 -5.46 -6.28 1.73
N ILE A 15 -6.19 -5.62 2.63
CA ILE A 15 -7.27 -6.27 3.38
C ILE A 15 -8.48 -6.64 2.51
N ASN A 16 -8.67 -6.01 1.33
CA ASN A 16 -9.69 -6.32 0.32
C ASN A 16 -11.03 -6.84 0.88
N GLY A 17 -11.75 -6.01 1.65
CA GLY A 17 -13.05 -6.38 2.22
C GLY A 17 -13.00 -7.43 3.34
N ALA A 18 -11.83 -7.64 3.94
CA ALA A 18 -11.52 -8.54 5.06
C ALA A 18 -11.66 -10.06 4.80
N TYR A 19 -12.41 -10.50 3.80
CA TYR A 19 -12.69 -11.92 3.59
C TYR A 19 -11.65 -12.64 2.70
N TYR A 20 -11.07 -11.95 1.70
CA TYR A 20 -10.16 -12.54 0.71
C TYR A 20 -8.80 -11.81 0.62
N GLY A 21 -8.44 -11.07 1.68
CA GLY A 21 -7.19 -10.31 1.77
C GLY A 21 -6.27 -10.81 2.88
N SER A 22 -5.23 -10.03 3.19
CA SER A 22 -4.32 -10.32 4.30
C SER A 22 -4.09 -9.08 5.18
N HIS A 23 -3.66 -9.33 6.43
CA HIS A 23 -3.30 -8.27 7.35
C HIS A 23 -1.86 -7.83 7.13
N VAL A 24 -1.67 -6.57 6.73
CA VAL A 24 -0.36 -5.94 6.69
C VAL A 24 0.05 -5.57 8.11
N MET A 25 1.22 -6.05 8.53
CA MET A 25 1.75 -5.89 9.88
C MET A 25 2.99 -4.98 9.86
N GLU A 26 3.28 -4.35 10.99
CA GLU A 26 4.46 -3.51 11.20
C GLU A 26 5.23 -4.01 12.42
N TYR A 27 6.57 -3.98 12.35
CA TYR A 27 7.46 -4.51 13.38
C TYR A 27 8.74 -3.66 13.50
N GLY A 28 9.45 -3.79 14.62
CA GLY A 28 10.71 -3.10 14.87
C GLY A 28 10.51 -1.70 15.45
N ASP A 29 11.37 -0.75 15.05
CA ASP A 29 11.23 0.66 15.43
C ASP A 29 10.16 1.35 14.58
N VAL A 30 8.92 1.26 15.05
CA VAL A 30 7.73 1.88 14.44
C VAL A 30 7.87 3.40 14.34
N GLY A 31 8.75 4.04 15.13
CA GLY A 31 9.01 5.47 15.03
C GLY A 31 9.51 5.89 13.64
N LEU A 32 10.22 4.99 12.95
CA LEU A 32 10.74 5.20 11.60
C LEU A 32 9.65 5.34 10.52
N SER A 33 8.42 4.89 10.78
CA SER A 33 7.28 5.06 9.85
C SER A 33 6.88 6.51 9.63
N ASN A 34 7.28 7.40 10.55
CA ASN A 34 7.07 8.85 10.44
C ASN A 34 8.10 9.53 9.54
N ASN A 35 9.17 8.84 9.15
CA ASN A 35 10.18 9.40 8.27
C ASN A 35 9.66 9.57 6.84
N HIS A 36 10.31 10.48 6.11
CA HIS A 36 10.02 10.69 4.70
C HIS A 36 10.40 9.48 3.85
N LEU A 37 9.50 9.01 3.00
CA LEU A 37 9.74 7.83 2.15
C LEU A 37 10.93 8.00 1.21
N PHE A 38 11.21 9.24 0.76
CA PHE A 38 12.35 9.51 -0.12
C PHE A 38 13.70 9.23 0.54
N LEU A 39 13.78 9.20 1.88
CA LEU A 39 15.00 8.83 2.59
C LEU A 39 15.39 7.37 2.33
N TYR A 40 14.43 6.54 1.91
CA TYR A 40 14.64 5.11 1.64
C TYR A 40 14.51 4.75 0.16
N LEU A 41 13.61 5.39 -0.59
CA LEU A 41 13.31 5.05 -1.99
C LEU A 41 13.82 6.10 -3.00
N GLY A 42 14.33 7.24 -2.55
CA GLY A 42 14.60 8.39 -3.40
C GLY A 42 13.32 9.15 -3.81
N THR A 43 13.48 10.11 -4.71
CA THR A 43 12.36 10.89 -5.27
C THR A 43 12.41 10.83 -6.80
N ASN A 44 11.26 11.04 -7.43
CA ASN A 44 11.17 11.21 -8.88
C ASN A 44 10.57 12.60 -9.18
N PRO A 45 11.36 13.57 -9.68
CA PRO A 45 10.88 14.93 -9.91
C PRO A 45 9.63 15.04 -10.80
N ALA A 46 9.33 14.01 -11.62
CA ALA A 46 8.11 13.98 -12.43
C ALA A 46 6.81 13.81 -11.62
N ASN A 47 6.88 13.46 -10.32
CA ASN A 47 5.71 13.32 -9.43
C ASN A 47 5.58 14.41 -8.36
N ASP A 48 6.39 15.46 -8.38
CA ASP A 48 6.38 16.52 -7.36
C ASP A 48 5.02 17.25 -7.22
N ASN A 49 4.19 17.25 -8.27
CA ASN A 49 2.84 17.84 -8.28
C ASN A 49 1.70 16.81 -8.14
N ILE A 50 2.03 15.53 -8.06
CA ILE A 50 1.04 14.47 -7.86
C ILE A 50 0.82 14.36 -6.35
N SER A 51 -0.13 15.17 -5.86
CA SER A 51 -0.76 14.89 -4.57
C SER A 51 -1.26 13.46 -4.61
N PHE A 52 -0.86 12.61 -3.67
CA PHE A 52 -1.44 11.27 -3.50
C PHE A 52 -2.96 11.45 -3.53
N VAL A 53 -3.55 11.02 -4.64
CA VAL A 53 -4.89 11.44 -5.06
C VAL A 53 -5.89 10.87 -4.05
N ASP A 54 -6.77 11.78 -3.60
CA ASP A 54 -8.11 11.60 -3.05
C ASP A 54 -8.49 10.17 -2.63
N ASP A 55 -8.94 10.01 -1.38
CA ASP A 55 -9.44 8.75 -0.81
C ASP A 55 -10.46 8.03 -1.74
N SER A 56 -11.13 8.78 -2.62
CA SER A 56 -12.03 8.28 -3.66
C SER A 56 -11.33 7.48 -4.78
N ALA A 57 -10.13 7.88 -5.23
CA ALA A 57 -9.37 7.21 -6.29
C ALA A 57 -8.70 5.93 -5.81
N LEU A 58 -8.34 5.86 -4.52
CA LEU A 58 -7.79 4.66 -3.88
C LEU A 58 -8.82 3.54 -3.76
N LYS A 59 -10.09 3.88 -3.51
CA LYS A 59 -11.22 2.93 -3.52
C LYS A 59 -11.55 2.39 -4.91
N LEU A 60 -11.21 3.12 -5.97
CA LEU A 60 -11.51 2.72 -7.35
C LEU A 60 -10.57 1.61 -7.87
N ARG A 61 -9.52 1.27 -7.13
CA ARG A 61 -8.48 0.28 -7.52
C ARG A 61 -8.42 -0.91 -6.56
N SER A 62 -9.56 -1.44 -6.15
CA SER A 62 -9.60 -2.80 -5.60
C SER A 62 -9.35 -3.78 -6.74
N PRO A 63 -8.25 -4.56 -6.73
CA PRO A 63 -8.00 -5.53 -7.78
C PRO A 63 -9.12 -6.58 -7.81
N SER A 64 -9.56 -6.93 -9.01
CA SER A 64 -10.29 -8.15 -9.30
C SER A 64 -9.63 -9.31 -8.55
N THR A 65 -10.43 -10.05 -7.78
CA THR A 65 -10.18 -11.40 -7.24
C THR A 65 -8.70 -11.81 -7.05
N ALA A 66 -8.23 -11.88 -5.81
CA ALA A 66 -6.89 -12.37 -5.51
C ALA A 66 -6.82 -13.91 -5.62
N VAL A 67 -5.67 -14.43 -6.04
CA VAL A 67 -5.32 -15.87 -6.00
C VAL A 67 -4.35 -16.09 -4.84
N ASN A 68 -4.53 -17.19 -4.10
CA ASN A 68 -3.57 -17.57 -3.06
C ASN A 68 -2.19 -17.86 -3.69
N GLN A 69 -1.11 -17.37 -3.09
CA GLN A 69 0.24 -17.62 -3.60
C GLN A 69 0.59 -19.12 -3.72
N ARG A 70 -0.01 -19.98 -2.90
CA ARG A 70 0.17 -21.45 -2.97
C ARG A 70 -0.51 -22.07 -4.20
N ASP A 71 -1.55 -21.42 -4.70
CA ASP A 71 -2.34 -21.89 -5.84
C ASP A 71 -1.93 -21.18 -7.14
N ALA A 72 -1.04 -20.17 -7.05
CA ALA A 72 -0.62 -19.36 -8.19
C ALA A 72 0.06 -20.18 -9.30
N ASP A 73 0.81 -21.21 -8.92
CA ASP A 73 1.46 -22.14 -9.86
C ASP A 73 0.47 -23.07 -10.55
N LEU A 74 -0.69 -23.32 -9.93
CA LEU A 74 -1.72 -24.20 -10.46
C LEU A 74 -2.62 -23.54 -11.52
N VAL A 75 -2.60 -22.20 -11.61
CA VAL A 75 -3.50 -21.41 -12.47
C VAL A 75 -2.79 -20.67 -13.62
N HIS A 76 -1.51 -20.96 -13.87
CA HIS A 76 -0.67 -20.27 -14.87
C HIS A 76 -0.94 -20.68 -16.32
#